data_AF-A0A955NNM0-F1
#
_entry.id   AF-A0A955NNM0-F1
#
_cell.length_a   1.000
_cell.length_b   1.000
_cell.length_c   1.000
_cell.angle_alpha   90.00
_cell.angle_beta   90.00
_cell.angle_gamma   90.00
#
_symmetry.space_group_name_H-M   'P 1'
#
loop_
_entity.id
_entity.type
_entity.pdbx_description
1 polymer ?
#
loop_
_entity_poly.entity_id
_entity_poly.type
_entity_poly.pdbx_seq_one_letter_code
_entity_poly.pdbx_strand_id
1 'polypeptide(L)'
;MRTSVLLFLTFSWLASLSFAGKEGLSDALKGTPPILGCWFWHESEFEPEGYRPYLDLIAEKSPFDILTTSLRVKDRELVDPETRSQVKEAVEYARSLGVGIALDLDVRLARGGFREKFPDEQQWMIRLRDVQLDELGRGEISIESAHLSDHYTHRTTPYIPLSGRVERIFLFERGPGGVLPGTVHEIDRKDCGVVAEGTDEVSIRVDLGKNEAGKTLCLAAGFEHFTPAVFAPHLLEYQEGLLELYGDLPLAGACKDEWGFPPDFKGCPDKNDYWYSTYRAEAYREEMDGRDLIRDFLLMTYREEGKEAERVKAINHFMRMSYRRNGEIETQFYRATKKVFGQDALVATHPTWYPFPGVQEFKKNGLDWWIAKRDLAQTDESTPYSVRTSLAKKWGSRIWCNMY
;
A
#
# COMPACT_ATOMS: atom_id res chain seq x y z
N MET A 1 4.19 86.12 19.73
CA MET A 1 2.97 85.84 20.53
C MET A 1 2.54 84.41 20.19
N ARG A 2 2.19 83.61 21.21
CA ARG A 2 1.64 82.23 21.23
C ARG A 2 0.90 81.82 19.92
N THR A 3 0.89 80.59 19.39
CA THR A 3 0.59 79.28 20.03
C THR A 3 0.73 78.13 18.99
N SER A 4 1.16 76.94 19.44
CA SER A 4 0.77 75.54 19.15
C SER A 4 -0.58 75.32 18.37
N VAL A 5 -0.96 74.22 17.67
CA VAL A 5 -0.57 72.80 17.58
C VAL A 5 -1.52 72.05 16.59
N LEU A 6 -1.02 70.97 15.94
CA LEU A 6 -1.66 69.69 15.46
C LEU A 6 -2.69 69.57 14.29
N LEU A 7 -2.48 68.44 13.55
CA LEU A 7 -3.38 67.56 12.76
C LEU A 7 -4.03 68.15 11.47
N PHE A 8 -4.15 67.47 10.32
CA PHE A 8 -4.40 66.05 10.04
C PHE A 8 -3.80 65.62 8.67
N LEU A 9 -3.30 64.37 8.58
CA LEU A 9 -2.95 63.66 7.34
C LEU A 9 -4.20 63.01 6.73
N THR A 10 -4.49 63.28 5.45
CA THR A 10 -5.33 62.43 4.59
C THR A 10 -4.74 62.39 3.19
N PHE A 11 -3.87 61.40 2.93
CA PHE A 11 -3.57 60.98 1.56
C PHE A 11 -4.19 59.60 1.34
N SER A 12 -5.34 59.65 0.67
CA SER A 12 -5.91 58.69 -0.27
C SER A 12 -5.09 57.42 -0.54
N TRP A 13 -5.55 56.34 0.09
CA TRP A 13 -5.46 54.98 -0.43
C TRP A 13 -6.31 54.86 -1.70
N LEU A 14 -5.69 54.63 -2.85
CA LEU A 14 -6.31 54.04 -4.05
C LEU A 14 -5.19 53.79 -5.08
N ALA A 15 -4.46 52.69 -4.90
CA ALA A 15 -3.77 51.91 -5.95
C ALA A 15 -2.83 50.88 -5.33
N SER A 16 -3.40 49.80 -4.79
CA SER A 16 -2.67 48.55 -4.55
C SER A 16 -3.65 47.37 -4.52
N LEU A 17 -4.41 47.23 -5.60
CA LEU A 17 -5.00 45.94 -6.00
C LEU A 17 -4.00 45.28 -6.94
N SER A 18 -2.88 44.82 -6.38
CA SER A 18 -2.01 43.84 -7.03
C SER A 18 -2.25 42.51 -6.36
N PHE A 19 -2.79 41.55 -7.12
CA PHE A 19 -2.70 40.10 -6.92
C PHE A 19 -2.14 39.66 -5.55
N ALA A 20 -3.01 39.59 -4.53
CA ALA A 20 -2.79 38.77 -3.34
C ALA A 20 -3.12 37.31 -3.71
N GLY A 21 -2.29 36.74 -4.59
CA GLY A 21 -2.35 35.34 -4.98
C GLY A 21 -0.95 34.76 -4.84
N LYS A 22 -0.82 33.72 -4.01
CA LYS A 22 0.42 32.96 -3.68
C LYS A 22 1.27 33.43 -2.48
N GLU A 23 0.66 33.90 -1.39
CA GLU A 23 1.31 33.75 -0.07
C GLU A 23 0.70 32.50 0.59
N GLY A 24 1.33 31.35 0.35
CA GLY A 24 0.94 30.07 0.94
C GLY A 24 1.48 29.94 2.37
N LEU A 25 1.00 28.93 3.10
CA LEU A 25 1.51 28.47 4.40
C LEU A 25 3.06 28.34 4.49
N SER A 26 3.76 28.40 3.36
CA SER A 26 5.21 28.34 3.18
C SER A 26 6.04 29.26 4.09
N ASP A 27 5.63 30.51 4.33
CA ASP A 27 6.44 31.38 5.18
C ASP A 27 6.32 31.06 6.69
N ALA A 28 5.25 30.38 7.12
CA ALA A 28 5.12 29.86 8.48
C ALA A 28 5.99 28.60 8.72
N LEU A 29 6.38 27.88 7.66
CA LEU A 29 7.20 26.66 7.75
C LEU A 29 8.70 26.96 7.91
N LYS A 30 9.13 28.22 7.82
CA LYS A 30 10.52 28.63 8.07
C LYS A 30 10.76 28.83 9.57
N GLY A 31 10.96 27.72 10.30
CA GLY A 31 11.57 27.75 11.64
C GLY A 31 11.00 26.75 12.63
N THR A 32 9.70 26.46 12.53
CA THR A 32 8.98 25.54 13.42
C THR A 32 8.22 24.51 12.56
N PRO A 33 8.40 23.20 12.78
CA PRO A 33 7.63 22.16 12.09
C PRO A 33 6.12 22.28 12.38
N PRO A 34 5.23 21.96 11.43
CA PRO A 34 3.79 22.02 11.65
C PRO A 34 3.36 20.97 12.68
N ILE A 35 2.35 21.30 13.46
CA ILE A 35 1.68 20.35 14.36
C ILE A 35 0.59 19.64 13.57
N LEU A 36 0.76 18.32 13.42
CA LEU A 36 -0.12 17.48 12.62
C LEU A 36 -1.21 16.84 13.48
N GLY A 37 -2.45 16.90 13.00
CA GLY A 37 -3.58 16.13 13.54
C GLY A 37 -4.09 15.13 12.51
N CYS A 38 -4.73 14.05 12.96
CA CYS A 38 -5.38 13.08 12.08
C CYS A 38 -6.90 13.29 12.08
N TRP A 39 -7.51 13.33 10.90
CA TRP A 39 -8.95 13.42 10.75
C TRP A 39 -9.47 12.31 9.83
N PHE A 40 -10.26 11.40 10.40
CA PHE A 40 -10.79 10.24 9.69
C PHE A 40 -12.27 10.45 9.42
N TRP A 41 -12.63 10.56 8.13
CA TRP A 41 -14.02 10.83 7.74
C TRP A 41 -14.87 9.58 7.83
N HIS A 42 -16.08 9.75 8.37
CA HIS A 42 -17.15 8.77 8.39
C HIS A 42 -18.38 9.34 7.66
N GLU A 43 -19.53 8.68 7.78
CA GLU A 43 -20.76 9.09 7.10
C GLU A 43 -21.16 10.54 7.42
N SER A 44 -20.94 10.99 8.66
CA SER A 44 -21.25 12.35 9.12
C SER A 44 -20.58 13.44 8.30
N GLU A 45 -19.32 13.25 7.91
CA GLU A 45 -18.57 14.24 7.14
C GLU A 45 -19.10 14.41 5.71
N PHE A 46 -19.92 13.48 5.23
CA PHE A 46 -20.57 13.55 3.92
C PHE A 46 -21.97 14.17 3.94
N GLU A 47 -22.51 14.48 5.11
CA GLU A 47 -23.72 15.31 5.20
C GLU A 47 -23.41 16.76 4.79
N PRO A 48 -24.39 17.52 4.30
CA PRO A 48 -24.21 18.94 4.01
C PRO A 48 -23.66 19.68 5.25
N GLU A 49 -22.52 20.35 5.09
CA GLU A 49 -21.78 21.01 6.17
C GLU A 49 -21.31 20.11 7.32
N GLY A 50 -21.35 18.78 7.16
CA GLY A 50 -20.98 17.80 8.20
C GLY A 50 -19.53 17.89 8.66
N TYR A 51 -18.65 18.50 7.85
CA TYR A 51 -17.26 18.80 8.20
C TYR A 51 -17.09 19.95 9.20
N ARG A 52 -18.07 20.88 9.31
CA ARG A 52 -17.90 22.12 10.08
C ARG A 52 -17.68 21.90 11.57
N PRO A 53 -18.48 21.06 12.28
CA PRO A 53 -18.34 20.92 13.72
C PRO A 53 -16.94 20.48 14.16
N TYR A 54 -16.32 19.57 13.39
CA TYR A 54 -14.97 19.11 13.67
C TYR A 54 -13.94 20.21 13.37
N LEU A 55 -14.04 20.89 12.23
CA LEU A 55 -13.10 21.93 11.85
C LEU A 55 -13.17 23.16 12.77
N ASP A 56 -14.36 23.56 13.22
CA ASP A 56 -14.56 24.62 14.19
C ASP A 56 -13.90 24.28 15.53
N LEU A 57 -14.09 23.04 16.00
CA LEU A 57 -13.45 22.54 17.23
C LEU A 57 -11.93 22.57 17.12
N ILE A 58 -11.37 22.10 16.00
CA ILE A 58 -9.93 22.09 15.76
C ILE A 58 -9.37 23.52 15.75
N ALA A 59 -10.02 24.43 15.01
CA ALA A 59 -9.59 25.82 14.91
C ALA A 59 -9.68 26.57 16.25
N GLU A 60 -10.67 26.27 17.10
CA GLU A 60 -10.86 26.96 18.38
C GLU A 60 -10.05 26.35 19.53
N LYS A 61 -9.87 25.02 19.55
CA LYS A 61 -9.42 24.28 20.74
C LYS A 61 -8.13 23.50 20.56
N SER A 62 -7.57 23.41 19.36
CA SER A 62 -6.38 22.60 19.10
C SER A 62 -5.20 23.44 18.61
N PRO A 63 -3.96 22.93 18.75
CA PRO A 63 -2.78 23.56 18.17
C PRO A 63 -2.46 23.06 16.75
N PHE A 64 -3.35 22.31 16.09
CA PHE A 64 -3.03 21.67 14.81
C PHE A 64 -3.03 22.67 13.66
N ASP A 65 -1.92 22.71 12.92
CA ASP A 65 -1.77 23.54 11.72
C ASP A 65 -2.30 22.80 10.48
N ILE A 66 -2.10 21.49 10.43
CA ILE A 66 -2.43 20.64 9.28
C ILE A 66 -3.11 19.37 9.77
N LEU A 67 -4.22 19.02 9.12
CA LEU A 67 -4.90 17.74 9.30
C LEU A 67 -4.50 16.79 8.16
N THR A 68 -3.96 15.62 8.49
CA THR A 68 -3.90 14.49 7.55
C THR A 68 -5.27 13.83 7.54
N THR A 69 -5.91 13.82 6.37
CA THR A 69 -7.33 13.46 6.25
C THR A 69 -7.51 12.22 5.39
N SER A 70 -8.17 11.19 5.92
CA SER A 70 -8.38 9.92 5.20
C SER A 70 -9.85 9.48 5.29
N LEU A 71 -10.36 8.90 4.21
CA LEU A 71 -11.74 8.44 4.12
C LEU A 71 -11.89 7.06 4.76
N ARG A 72 -12.78 6.93 5.75
CA ARG A 72 -13.11 5.66 6.44
C ARG A 72 -14.61 5.40 6.35
N VAL A 73 -15.09 5.38 5.11
CA VAL A 73 -16.51 5.24 4.75
C VAL A 73 -16.67 4.17 3.67
N LYS A 74 -17.75 3.40 3.76
CA LYS A 74 -18.06 2.36 2.79
C LYS A 74 -18.63 2.97 1.50
N ASP A 75 -18.36 2.33 0.37
CA ASP A 75 -18.98 2.64 -0.93
C ASP A 75 -18.78 4.10 -1.40
N ARG A 76 -17.72 4.76 -0.94
CA ARG A 76 -17.26 6.05 -1.45
C ARG A 76 -15.77 6.00 -1.75
N GLU A 77 -15.41 6.39 -2.96
CA GLU A 77 -14.04 6.46 -3.43
C GLU A 77 -13.64 7.90 -3.75
N LEU A 78 -12.32 8.15 -3.75
CA LEU A 78 -11.77 9.45 -4.11
C LEU A 78 -12.07 9.87 -5.56
N VAL A 79 -12.38 8.90 -6.43
CA VAL A 79 -12.72 9.17 -7.83
C VAL A 79 -14.17 9.58 -8.03
N ASP A 80 -15.02 9.42 -7.00
CA ASP A 80 -16.42 9.76 -7.11
C ASP A 80 -16.62 11.28 -7.17
N PRO A 81 -17.44 11.81 -8.10
CA PRO A 81 -17.69 13.23 -8.21
C PRO A 81 -18.25 13.86 -6.92
N GLU A 82 -19.13 13.14 -6.22
CA GLU A 82 -19.71 13.59 -4.95
C GLU A 82 -18.66 13.68 -3.84
N THR A 83 -17.78 12.68 -3.73
CA THR A 83 -16.67 12.70 -2.78
C THR A 83 -15.77 13.90 -3.03
N ARG A 84 -15.39 14.15 -4.29
CA ARG A 84 -14.57 15.30 -4.64
C ARG A 84 -15.26 16.63 -4.30
N SER A 85 -16.57 16.73 -4.55
CA SER A 85 -17.35 17.93 -4.22
C SER A 85 -17.34 18.19 -2.71
N GLN A 86 -17.60 17.17 -1.90
CA GLN A 86 -17.59 17.29 -0.44
C GLN A 86 -16.21 17.67 0.11
N VAL A 87 -15.15 17.03 -0.41
CA VAL A 87 -13.77 17.37 -0.05
C VAL A 87 -13.46 18.81 -0.39
N LYS A 88 -13.87 19.31 -1.57
CA LYS A 88 -13.68 20.70 -1.95
C LYS A 88 -14.27 21.65 -0.91
N GLU A 89 -15.52 21.45 -0.51
CA GLU A 89 -16.18 22.29 0.47
C GLU A 89 -15.45 22.29 1.82
N ALA A 90 -15.06 21.10 2.31
CA ALA A 90 -14.33 20.98 3.57
C ALA A 90 -12.94 21.63 3.53
N VAL A 91 -12.21 21.50 2.42
CA VAL A 91 -10.88 22.09 2.22
C VAL A 91 -10.96 23.62 2.14
N GLU A 92 -11.94 24.16 1.42
CA GLU A 92 -12.17 25.61 1.35
C GLU A 92 -12.56 26.17 2.73
N TYR A 93 -13.40 25.45 3.48
CA TYR A 93 -13.79 25.84 4.84
C TYR A 93 -12.61 25.78 5.82
N ALA A 94 -11.86 24.68 5.86
CA ALA A 94 -10.68 24.55 6.71
C ALA A 94 -9.66 25.67 6.45
N ARG A 95 -9.43 26.00 5.17
CA ARG A 95 -8.56 27.12 4.79
C ARG A 95 -9.06 28.45 5.33
N SER A 96 -10.38 28.68 5.33
CA SER A 96 -10.96 29.91 5.89
C SER A 96 -10.72 30.06 7.40
N LEU A 97 -10.51 28.94 8.09
CA LEU A 97 -10.15 28.86 9.51
C LEU A 97 -8.64 28.87 9.76
N GLY A 98 -7.82 28.91 8.71
CA GLY A 98 -6.36 28.85 8.82
C GLY A 98 -5.80 27.43 9.03
N VAL A 99 -6.60 26.38 8.84
CA VAL A 99 -6.20 24.97 8.97
C VAL A 99 -5.90 24.37 7.59
N GLY A 100 -4.74 23.77 7.43
CA GLY A 100 -4.36 23.05 6.21
C GLY A 100 -4.92 21.62 6.18
N ILE A 101 -5.25 21.11 4.99
CA ILE A 101 -5.59 19.70 4.79
C ILE A 101 -4.55 19.03 3.89
N ALA A 102 -3.97 17.94 4.38
CA ALA A 102 -3.22 16.97 3.59
C ALA A 102 -4.10 15.74 3.36
N LEU A 103 -4.69 15.62 2.17
CA LEU A 103 -5.66 14.56 1.87
C LEU A 103 -4.96 13.25 1.51
N ASP A 104 -5.49 12.15 2.02
CA ASP A 104 -5.07 10.80 1.66
C ASP A 104 -5.47 10.52 0.21
N LEU A 105 -4.46 10.53 -0.66
CA LEU A 105 -4.61 10.32 -2.11
C LEU A 105 -3.96 8.99 -2.51
N ASP A 106 -4.12 7.99 -1.65
CA ASP A 106 -3.71 6.61 -1.92
C ASP A 106 -4.71 5.91 -2.86
N VAL A 107 -4.17 5.17 -3.84
CA VAL A 107 -4.92 4.33 -4.77
C VAL A 107 -5.82 3.30 -4.04
N ARG A 108 -5.47 2.92 -2.81
CA ARG A 108 -6.30 2.04 -1.96
C ARG A 108 -7.68 2.61 -1.62
N LEU A 109 -7.85 3.93 -1.69
CA LEU A 109 -9.14 4.63 -1.53
C LEU A 109 -9.85 4.87 -2.88
N ALA A 110 -9.35 4.27 -3.97
CA ALA A 110 -9.90 4.37 -5.33
C ALA A 110 -9.73 3.05 -6.11
N ARG A 111 -9.88 1.91 -5.43
CA ARG A 111 -9.59 0.57 -6.00
C ARG A 111 -10.65 0.10 -6.96
N GLY A 112 -11.91 0.43 -6.71
CA GLY A 112 -13.03 0.21 -7.62
C GLY A 112 -12.77 0.91 -8.95
N GLY A 113 -12.44 2.20 -8.89
CA GLY A 113 -12.07 2.98 -10.07
C GLY A 113 -10.83 2.43 -10.80
N PHE A 114 -9.83 1.93 -10.07
CA PHE A 114 -8.66 1.29 -10.70
C PHE A 114 -9.06 0.00 -11.43
N ARG A 115 -9.83 -0.87 -10.76
CA ARG A 115 -10.29 -2.14 -11.33
C ARG A 115 -11.20 -1.96 -12.52
N GLU A 116 -12.07 -0.96 -12.51
CA GLU A 116 -12.94 -0.66 -13.65
C GLU A 116 -12.12 -0.32 -14.90
N LYS A 117 -11.04 0.46 -14.74
CA LYS A 117 -10.15 0.83 -15.85
C LYS A 117 -9.18 -0.28 -16.24
N PHE A 118 -8.69 -1.05 -15.26
CA PHE A 118 -7.65 -2.05 -15.41
C PHE A 118 -8.07 -3.37 -14.73
N PRO A 119 -9.05 -4.09 -15.30
CA PRO A 119 -9.63 -5.27 -14.66
C PRO A 119 -8.63 -6.41 -14.43
N ASP A 120 -7.62 -6.53 -15.29
CA ASP A 120 -6.61 -7.61 -15.24
C ASP A 120 -5.34 -7.23 -14.43
N GLU A 121 -5.35 -6.09 -13.74
CA GLU A 121 -4.20 -5.55 -13.02
C GLU A 121 -4.31 -5.67 -11.50
N GLN A 122 -5.08 -6.65 -11.02
CA GLN A 122 -5.23 -6.91 -9.59
C GLN A 122 -4.09 -7.76 -9.02
N GLN A 123 -3.88 -7.62 -7.72
CA GLN A 123 -2.88 -8.35 -6.97
C GLN A 123 -3.35 -9.79 -6.72
N TRP A 124 -2.46 -10.76 -6.92
CA TRP A 124 -2.73 -12.17 -6.58
C TRP A 124 -1.87 -12.61 -5.40
N MET A 125 -2.33 -13.63 -4.67
CA MET A 125 -1.54 -14.40 -3.71
C MET A 125 -1.46 -15.86 -4.17
N ILE A 126 -0.24 -16.38 -4.34
CA ILE A 126 0.01 -17.81 -4.54
C ILE A 126 0.21 -18.46 -3.19
N ARG A 127 -0.58 -19.49 -2.89
CA ARG A 127 -0.50 -20.29 -1.68
C ARG A 127 -0.11 -21.71 -2.04
N LEU A 128 0.94 -22.22 -1.39
CA LEU A 128 1.45 -23.58 -1.60
C LEU A 128 1.05 -24.47 -0.43
N ARG A 129 0.37 -25.57 -0.70
CA ARG A 129 0.16 -26.64 0.28
C ARG A 129 0.57 -27.96 -0.35
N ASP A 130 0.90 -28.94 0.47
CA ASP A 130 1.26 -30.27 0.00
C ASP A 130 0.61 -31.39 0.80
N VAL A 131 0.52 -32.56 0.18
CA VAL A 131 0.02 -33.80 0.78
C VAL A 131 0.82 -34.99 0.23
N GLN A 132 1.01 -36.03 1.05
CA GLN A 132 1.60 -37.28 0.58
C GLN A 132 0.53 -38.15 -0.08
N LEU A 133 0.83 -38.71 -1.24
CA LEU A 133 -0.07 -39.64 -1.94
C LEU A 133 -0.17 -40.98 -1.21
N ASP A 134 -1.37 -41.57 -1.21
CA ASP A 134 -1.63 -42.87 -0.59
C ASP A 134 -0.94 -44.04 -1.33
N GLU A 135 -1.10 -45.25 -0.82
CA GLU A 135 -0.53 -46.48 -1.42
C GLU A 135 -1.03 -46.77 -2.84
N LEU A 136 -2.10 -46.10 -3.28
CA LEU A 136 -2.67 -46.19 -4.62
C LEU A 136 -2.27 -45.02 -5.52
N GLY A 137 -1.50 -44.05 -5.02
CA GLY A 137 -1.11 -42.85 -5.75
C GLY A 137 -2.21 -41.78 -5.79
N ARG A 138 -3.13 -41.80 -4.83
CA ARG A 138 -4.25 -40.85 -4.75
C ARG A 138 -4.02 -39.81 -3.67
N GLY A 139 -4.55 -38.62 -3.91
CA GLY A 139 -4.45 -37.51 -2.97
C GLY A 139 -5.53 -36.47 -3.21
N GLU A 140 -5.83 -35.72 -2.16
CA GLU A 140 -6.75 -34.59 -2.20
C GLU A 140 -6.14 -33.45 -1.40
N ILE A 141 -6.21 -32.25 -1.95
CA ILE A 141 -5.68 -31.05 -1.33
C ILE A 141 -6.62 -29.88 -1.57
N SER A 142 -6.84 -29.12 -0.51
CA SER A 142 -7.68 -27.94 -0.48
C SER A 142 -6.91 -26.79 0.14
N ILE A 143 -7.05 -25.61 -0.46
CA ILE A 143 -6.43 -24.38 0.01
C ILE A 143 -7.54 -23.33 0.08
N GLU A 144 -7.81 -22.85 1.30
CA GLU A 144 -8.72 -21.73 1.51
C GLU A 144 -8.08 -20.42 1.03
N SER A 145 -8.88 -19.43 0.68
CA SER A 145 -8.42 -18.07 0.40
C SER A 145 -8.10 -17.32 1.70
N ALA A 146 -7.64 -16.07 1.58
CA ALA A 146 -7.41 -15.20 2.71
C ALA A 146 -8.21 -13.90 2.54
N HIS A 147 -9.13 -13.63 3.46
CA HIS A 147 -9.80 -12.35 3.59
C HIS A 147 -8.90 -11.41 4.41
N LEU A 148 -8.35 -10.39 3.74
CA LEU A 148 -7.40 -9.48 4.36
C LEU A 148 -8.04 -8.11 4.57
N SER A 149 -7.59 -7.42 5.62
CA SER A 149 -8.01 -6.06 5.94
C SER A 149 -6.94 -5.35 6.75
N ASP A 150 -6.96 -4.04 6.74
CA ASP A 150 -6.23 -3.18 7.67
C ASP A 150 -7.17 -2.13 8.29
N HIS A 151 -6.59 -1.25 9.10
CA HIS A 151 -7.32 -0.13 9.67
C HIS A 151 -7.90 0.80 8.59
N TYR A 152 -7.32 0.87 7.38
CA TYR A 152 -7.88 1.60 6.22
C TYR A 152 -9.14 0.93 5.70
N THR A 153 -9.05 -0.37 5.45
CA THR A 153 -10.03 -1.04 4.61
C THR A 153 -11.15 -1.72 5.38
N HIS A 154 -11.00 -1.98 6.69
CA HIS A 154 -12.05 -2.65 7.47
C HIS A 154 -13.34 -1.82 7.61
N ARG A 155 -13.27 -0.48 7.49
CA ARG A 155 -14.44 0.42 7.46
C ARG A 155 -14.83 0.87 6.06
N THR A 156 -14.07 0.45 5.05
CA THR A 156 -14.41 0.62 3.63
C THR A 156 -14.66 -0.78 3.04
N THR A 157 -14.25 -1.04 1.80
CA THR A 157 -14.19 -2.40 1.24
C THR A 157 -12.87 -3.09 1.62
N PRO A 158 -12.86 -4.27 2.28
CA PRO A 158 -11.64 -5.04 2.56
C PRO A 158 -10.91 -5.51 1.30
N TYR A 159 -9.71 -6.10 1.47
CA TYR A 159 -9.00 -6.78 0.38
C TYR A 159 -9.59 -8.19 0.18
N ILE A 160 -10.84 -8.26 -0.27
CA ILE A 160 -11.54 -9.53 -0.46
C ILE A 160 -10.96 -10.31 -1.64
N PRO A 161 -10.99 -11.65 -1.61
CA PRO A 161 -10.76 -12.46 -2.79
C PRO A 161 -11.81 -12.17 -3.88
N LEU A 162 -11.37 -12.07 -5.13
CA LEU A 162 -12.23 -11.87 -6.31
C LEU A 162 -12.40 -13.14 -7.13
N SER A 163 -11.38 -14.00 -7.12
CA SER A 163 -11.37 -15.28 -7.80
C SER A 163 -10.27 -16.18 -7.21
N GLY A 164 -10.36 -17.48 -7.49
CA GLY A 164 -9.33 -18.46 -7.12
C GLY A 164 -9.17 -19.49 -8.22
N ARG A 165 -7.93 -19.93 -8.48
CA ARG A 165 -7.62 -20.96 -9.48
C ARG A 165 -6.39 -21.78 -9.12
N VAL A 166 -6.32 -22.98 -9.68
CA VAL A 166 -5.09 -23.78 -9.75
C VAL A 166 -4.12 -23.10 -10.69
N GLU A 167 -2.94 -22.75 -10.17
CA GLU A 167 -1.88 -22.11 -10.96
C GLU A 167 -0.90 -23.17 -11.47
N ARG A 168 -0.38 -24.01 -10.57
CA ARG A 168 0.48 -25.16 -10.93
C ARG A 168 0.33 -26.29 -9.92
N ILE A 169 0.65 -27.49 -10.37
CA ILE A 169 0.64 -28.71 -9.54
C ILE A 169 1.99 -29.39 -9.70
N PHE A 170 2.69 -29.61 -8.59
CA PHE A 170 4.00 -30.24 -8.57
C PHE A 170 3.92 -31.61 -7.91
N LEU A 171 4.74 -32.54 -8.42
CA LEU A 171 5.00 -33.83 -7.79
C LEU A 171 6.49 -33.98 -7.56
N PHE A 172 6.86 -34.48 -6.39
CA PHE A 172 8.26 -34.72 -6.04
C PHE A 172 8.40 -35.75 -4.92
N GLU A 173 9.62 -36.23 -4.72
CA GLU A 173 9.96 -37.11 -3.61
C GLU A 173 10.63 -36.31 -2.49
N ARG A 174 10.40 -36.72 -1.24
CA ARG A 174 11.04 -36.13 -0.06
C ARG A 174 11.97 -37.13 0.61
N GLY A 175 13.18 -36.68 0.91
CA GLY A 175 14.16 -37.37 1.76
C GLY A 175 14.39 -36.62 3.08
N PRO A 176 15.35 -37.09 3.90
CA PRO A 176 15.67 -36.45 5.18
C PRO A 176 16.15 -34.98 5.06
N GLY A 177 16.73 -34.58 3.93
CA GLY A 177 17.23 -33.23 3.70
C GLY A 177 16.25 -32.27 3.01
N GLY A 178 15.06 -32.75 2.63
CA GLY A 178 14.05 -31.98 1.91
C GLY A 178 13.59 -32.67 0.64
N VAL A 179 13.31 -31.90 -0.40
CA VAL A 179 12.95 -32.41 -1.73
C VAL A 179 14.17 -33.04 -2.39
N LEU A 180 14.04 -34.26 -2.90
CA LEU A 180 15.12 -34.99 -3.56
C LEU A 180 15.50 -34.35 -4.90
N PRO A 181 16.81 -34.25 -5.24
CA PRO A 181 17.25 -33.57 -6.46
C PRO A 181 16.67 -34.21 -7.72
N GLY A 182 16.18 -33.39 -8.65
CA GLY A 182 15.71 -33.85 -9.96
C GLY A 182 14.37 -34.60 -9.94
N THR A 183 13.68 -34.68 -8.80
CA THR A 183 12.38 -35.37 -8.69
C THR A 183 11.18 -34.46 -8.94
N VAL A 184 11.37 -33.14 -8.83
CA VAL A 184 10.31 -32.15 -9.09
C VAL A 184 9.92 -32.13 -10.56
N HIS A 185 8.65 -32.43 -10.82
CA HIS A 185 8.03 -32.23 -12.11
C HIS A 185 6.61 -31.70 -11.93
N GLU A 186 6.10 -31.03 -12.96
CA GLU A 186 4.75 -30.49 -12.99
C GLU A 186 3.79 -31.54 -13.58
N ILE A 187 2.62 -31.67 -12.97
CA ILE A 187 1.55 -32.54 -13.47
C ILE A 187 0.60 -31.69 -14.32
N ASP A 188 0.12 -32.25 -15.42
CA ASP A 188 -0.88 -31.59 -16.27
C ASP A 188 -2.21 -31.50 -15.51
N ARG A 189 -2.83 -30.32 -15.58
CA ARG A 189 -4.12 -30.05 -14.96
C ARG A 189 -5.20 -31.06 -15.38
N LYS A 190 -5.13 -31.61 -16.60
CA LYS A 190 -6.08 -32.63 -17.09
C LYS A 190 -6.02 -33.95 -16.31
N ASP A 191 -4.89 -34.24 -15.66
CA ASP A 191 -4.68 -35.44 -14.86
C ASP A 191 -5.19 -35.24 -13.42
N CYS A 192 -5.82 -34.09 -13.14
CA CYS A 192 -6.35 -33.70 -11.85
C CYS A 192 -7.86 -33.46 -11.94
N GLY A 193 -8.62 -34.07 -11.04
CA GLY A 193 -10.01 -33.70 -10.81
C GLY A 193 -10.08 -32.40 -10.00
N VAL A 194 -10.35 -31.27 -10.66
CA VAL A 194 -10.61 -30.00 -9.97
C VAL A 194 -11.94 -30.13 -9.24
N VAL A 195 -11.89 -30.00 -7.91
CA VAL A 195 -13.07 -30.10 -7.03
C VAL A 195 -13.70 -28.72 -6.85
N ALA A 196 -12.88 -27.69 -6.61
CA ALA A 196 -13.33 -26.32 -6.48
C ALA A 196 -12.31 -25.32 -7.03
N GLU A 197 -12.82 -24.25 -7.65
CA GLU A 197 -12.11 -23.02 -7.96
C GLU A 197 -13.06 -21.85 -7.72
N GLY A 198 -12.79 -21.05 -6.70
CA GLY A 198 -13.64 -19.92 -6.34
C GLY A 198 -12.96 -18.95 -5.39
N THR A 199 -13.72 -17.95 -4.94
CA THR A 199 -13.24 -16.91 -4.03
C THR A 199 -12.78 -17.46 -2.67
N ASP A 200 -13.36 -18.58 -2.24
CA ASP A 200 -13.20 -19.09 -0.88
C ASP A 200 -12.18 -20.22 -0.82
N GLU A 201 -12.04 -20.99 -1.91
CA GLU A 201 -11.25 -22.22 -1.93
C GLU A 201 -10.78 -22.57 -3.35
N VAL A 202 -9.62 -23.21 -3.42
CA VAL A 202 -9.17 -24.01 -4.57
C VAL A 202 -8.82 -25.41 -4.08
N SER A 203 -9.41 -26.44 -4.68
CA SER A 203 -9.14 -27.84 -4.34
C SER A 203 -9.08 -28.77 -5.54
N ILE A 204 -8.22 -29.76 -5.42
CA ILE A 204 -8.00 -30.80 -6.43
C ILE A 204 -7.99 -32.18 -5.79
N ARG A 205 -8.34 -33.19 -6.58
CA ARG A 205 -8.14 -34.61 -6.29
C ARG A 205 -7.37 -35.24 -7.45
N VAL A 206 -6.43 -36.12 -7.13
CA VAL A 206 -5.64 -36.84 -8.14
C VAL A 206 -5.71 -38.35 -7.91
N ASP A 207 -5.60 -39.10 -9.00
CA ASP A 207 -5.34 -40.54 -9.00
C ASP A 207 -4.25 -40.80 -10.06
N LEU A 208 -3.00 -40.78 -9.62
CA LEU A 208 -1.83 -40.88 -10.49
C LEU A 208 -1.33 -42.33 -10.62
N GLY A 209 -2.00 -43.27 -9.95
CA GLY A 209 -1.66 -44.67 -9.93
C GLY A 209 -0.51 -45.04 -8.98
N LYS A 210 -0.40 -46.34 -8.69
CA LYS A 210 0.51 -46.92 -7.69
C LYS A 210 2.00 -46.59 -7.87
N ASN A 211 2.43 -46.26 -9.09
CA ASN A 211 3.83 -45.91 -9.36
C ASN A 211 4.23 -44.58 -8.72
N GLU A 212 3.24 -43.73 -8.43
CA GLU A 212 3.43 -42.43 -7.78
C GLU A 212 3.16 -42.48 -6.26
N ALA A 213 2.86 -43.67 -5.71
CA ALA A 213 2.56 -43.86 -4.29
C ALA A 213 3.70 -43.35 -3.40
N GLY A 214 3.34 -42.67 -2.32
CA GLY A 214 4.30 -42.11 -1.35
C GLY A 214 5.01 -40.82 -1.78
N LYS A 215 4.86 -40.37 -3.04
CA LYS A 215 5.34 -39.05 -3.48
C LYS A 215 4.51 -37.93 -2.85
N THR A 216 5.05 -36.72 -2.88
CA THR A 216 4.39 -35.51 -2.39
C THR A 216 3.79 -34.73 -3.54
N LEU A 217 2.48 -34.52 -3.47
CA LEU A 217 1.72 -33.62 -4.34
C LEU A 217 1.70 -32.23 -3.70
N CYS A 218 2.07 -31.19 -4.44
CA CYS A 218 1.95 -29.81 -4.02
C CYS A 218 1.07 -29.02 -4.99
N LEU A 219 0.04 -28.37 -4.44
CA LEU A 219 -0.79 -27.43 -5.17
C LEU A 219 -0.28 -26.01 -4.92
N ALA A 220 -0.01 -25.27 -5.99
CA ALA A 220 0.07 -23.82 -5.98
C ALA A 220 -1.28 -23.26 -6.43
N ALA A 221 -2.07 -22.73 -5.49
CA ALA A 221 -3.33 -22.06 -5.77
C ALA A 221 -3.13 -20.55 -5.78
N GLY A 222 -3.71 -19.87 -6.77
CA GLY A 222 -3.73 -18.42 -6.88
C GLY A 222 -5.08 -17.85 -6.45
N PHE A 223 -5.05 -16.78 -5.66
CA PHE A 223 -6.23 -16.01 -5.28
C PHE A 223 -6.03 -14.55 -5.69
N GLU A 224 -6.96 -14.02 -6.47
CA GLU A 224 -7.00 -12.60 -6.83
C GLU A 224 -7.59 -11.80 -5.69
N HIS A 225 -7.01 -10.65 -5.35
CA HIS A 225 -7.48 -9.78 -4.28
C HIS A 225 -7.96 -8.44 -4.84
N PHE A 226 -8.98 -7.85 -4.21
CA PHE A 226 -9.50 -6.54 -4.55
C PHE A 226 -8.52 -5.41 -4.18
N THR A 227 -7.46 -5.29 -4.98
CA THR A 227 -6.41 -4.28 -4.88
C THR A 227 -5.51 -4.32 -6.12
N PRO A 228 -5.03 -3.17 -6.61
CA PRO A 228 -4.05 -3.13 -7.68
C PRO A 228 -2.82 -3.98 -7.36
N ALA A 229 -2.26 -4.64 -8.37
CA ALA A 229 -0.96 -5.27 -8.24
C ALA A 229 0.12 -4.21 -8.05
N VAL A 230 1.05 -4.44 -7.12
CA VAL A 230 2.21 -3.54 -6.89
C VAL A 230 3.09 -3.39 -8.16
N PHE A 231 3.08 -4.42 -9.01
CA PHE A 231 3.80 -4.45 -10.29
C PHE A 231 2.91 -4.08 -11.48
N ALA A 232 1.66 -3.68 -11.27
CA ALA A 232 0.78 -3.24 -12.36
C ALA A 232 1.42 -2.09 -13.15
N PRO A 233 1.40 -2.16 -14.50
CA PRO A 233 2.01 -1.14 -15.36
C PRO A 233 1.36 0.24 -15.18
N HIS A 234 0.05 0.30 -14.95
CA HIS A 234 -0.68 1.57 -14.86
C HIS A 234 -0.80 2.13 -13.44
N LEU A 235 -0.23 1.46 -12.43
CA LEU A 235 -0.37 1.89 -11.02
C LEU A 235 0.18 3.31 -10.78
N LEU A 236 1.37 3.62 -11.31
CA LEU A 236 2.00 4.93 -11.10
C LEU A 236 1.26 6.05 -11.84
N GLU A 237 0.79 5.77 -13.06
CA GLU A 237 -0.01 6.72 -13.84
C GLU A 237 -1.35 6.99 -13.16
N TYR A 238 -2.05 5.95 -12.71
CA TYR A 238 -3.32 6.11 -12.01
C TYR A 238 -3.16 6.90 -10.71
N GLN A 239 -2.09 6.66 -9.96
CA GLN A 239 -1.75 7.43 -8.77
C GLN A 239 -1.52 8.92 -9.08
N GLU A 240 -0.81 9.23 -10.16
CA GLU A 240 -0.61 10.62 -10.59
C GLU A 240 -1.94 11.26 -11.01
N GLY A 241 -2.76 10.56 -11.79
CA GLY A 241 -4.08 11.03 -12.19
C GLY A 241 -5.01 11.28 -10.99
N LEU A 242 -4.90 10.48 -9.93
CA LEU A 242 -5.63 10.70 -8.68
C LEU A 242 -5.19 11.99 -7.97
N LEU A 243 -3.89 12.30 -7.97
CA LEU A 243 -3.38 13.58 -7.45
C LEU A 243 -3.87 14.75 -8.30
N GLU A 244 -3.79 14.63 -9.63
CA GLU A 244 -4.23 15.67 -10.58
C GLU A 244 -5.73 15.97 -10.49
N LEU A 245 -6.57 14.96 -10.19
CA LEU A 245 -8.02 15.13 -9.98
C LEU A 245 -8.36 16.15 -8.88
N TYR A 246 -7.47 16.31 -7.89
CA TYR A 246 -7.61 17.24 -6.77
C TYR A 246 -6.71 18.48 -6.91
N GLY A 247 -5.97 18.63 -8.01
CA GLY A 247 -4.92 19.64 -8.18
C GLY A 247 -5.38 21.10 -8.21
N ASP A 248 -6.67 21.35 -8.45
CA ASP A 248 -7.30 22.67 -8.38
C ASP A 248 -7.72 23.07 -6.95
N LEU A 249 -7.72 22.13 -6.00
CA LEU A 249 -8.11 22.40 -4.62
C LEU A 249 -6.95 23.00 -3.82
N PRO A 250 -7.23 23.87 -2.83
CA PRO A 250 -6.21 24.50 -2.02
C PRO A 250 -5.69 23.58 -0.89
N LEU A 251 -5.32 22.35 -1.23
CA LEU A 251 -4.73 21.39 -0.30
C LEU A 251 -3.36 21.86 0.20
N ALA A 252 -3.06 21.62 1.48
CA ALA A 252 -1.75 21.86 2.07
C ALA A 252 -0.75 20.75 1.73
N GLY A 253 -1.23 19.63 1.17
CA GLY A 253 -0.42 18.47 0.85
C GLY A 253 -1.25 17.25 0.45
N ALA A 254 -0.57 16.12 0.36
CA ALA A 254 -1.19 14.81 0.23
C ALA A 254 -0.56 13.85 1.24
N CYS A 255 -1.30 12.84 1.66
CA CYS A 255 -0.78 11.78 2.51
C CYS A 255 -1.00 10.40 1.93
N LYS A 256 -0.22 9.43 2.42
CA LYS A 256 -0.20 8.02 2.05
C LYS A 256 0.47 7.23 3.17
N ASP A 257 -0.32 6.42 3.85
CA ASP A 257 0.10 5.74 5.06
C ASP A 257 0.38 4.26 4.84
N GLU A 258 1.58 3.80 5.16
CA GLU A 258 1.95 2.38 5.18
C GLU A 258 1.66 1.62 3.87
N TRP A 259 2.06 2.21 2.74
CA TRP A 259 1.92 1.56 1.43
C TRP A 259 2.57 0.17 1.41
N GLY A 260 1.99 -0.74 0.63
CA GLY A 260 2.54 -2.06 0.36
C GLY A 260 1.46 -3.02 -0.10
N PHE A 261 1.80 -4.30 -0.16
CA PHE A 261 0.83 -5.36 -0.38
C PHE A 261 -0.25 -5.37 0.74
N PRO A 262 -1.42 -5.99 0.50
CA PRO A 262 -2.42 -6.19 1.53
C PRO A 262 -1.79 -6.85 2.77
N PRO A 263 -2.07 -6.34 3.98
CA PRO A 263 -1.37 -6.82 5.14
C PRO A 263 -1.92 -8.15 5.66
N ASP A 264 -1.02 -8.91 6.26
CA ASP A 264 -1.33 -10.10 7.04
C ASP A 264 -0.64 -9.95 8.40
N PHE A 265 -1.41 -9.57 9.42
CA PHE A 265 -0.87 -9.33 10.77
C PHE A 265 -0.36 -10.61 11.45
N LYS A 266 -0.85 -11.78 11.02
CA LYS A 266 -0.31 -13.08 11.46
C LYS A 266 1.02 -13.40 10.76
N GLY A 267 1.30 -12.70 9.66
CA GLY A 267 2.42 -12.95 8.78
C GLY A 267 2.28 -14.31 8.07
N CYS A 268 3.40 -14.83 7.60
CA CYS A 268 3.47 -16.19 7.05
C CYS A 268 4.68 -16.88 7.67
N PRO A 269 4.51 -17.53 8.84
CA PRO A 269 5.60 -18.24 9.51
C PRO A 269 6.12 -19.40 8.65
N ASP A 270 5.21 -20.09 7.97
CA ASP A 270 5.53 -21.26 7.13
C ASP A 270 6.18 -20.92 5.78
N LYS A 271 6.23 -19.62 5.42
CA LYS A 271 6.81 -19.13 4.15
C LYS A 271 6.29 -19.87 2.91
N ASN A 272 4.96 -20.02 2.83
CA ASN A 272 4.26 -20.75 1.79
C ASN A 272 3.14 -19.93 1.10
N ASP A 273 3.03 -18.62 1.41
CA ASP A 273 2.09 -17.69 0.80
C ASP A 273 2.86 -16.48 0.23
N TYR A 274 2.76 -16.24 -1.09
CA TYR A 274 3.56 -15.25 -1.81
C TYR A 274 2.72 -14.31 -2.66
N TRP A 275 3.02 -13.01 -2.61
CA TRP A 275 2.40 -12.03 -3.50
C TRP A 275 2.88 -12.18 -4.95
N TYR A 276 1.92 -12.24 -5.86
CA TYR A 276 2.10 -12.53 -7.28
C TYR A 276 1.28 -11.60 -8.17
N SER A 277 1.80 -11.35 -9.36
CA SER A 277 1.03 -10.91 -10.51
C SER A 277 1.81 -11.36 -11.74
N THR A 278 1.15 -11.44 -12.89
CA THR A 278 1.83 -11.70 -14.17
C THR A 278 2.97 -10.70 -14.39
N TYR A 279 2.74 -9.42 -14.11
CA TYR A 279 3.76 -8.36 -14.21
C TYR A 279 4.95 -8.56 -13.25
N ARG A 280 4.70 -9.06 -12.03
CA ARG A 280 5.81 -9.41 -11.11
C ARG A 280 6.59 -10.60 -11.64
N ALA A 281 5.91 -11.60 -12.19
CA ALA A 281 6.55 -12.78 -12.77
C ALA A 281 7.41 -12.41 -13.99
N GLU A 282 6.95 -11.48 -14.82
CA GLU A 282 7.70 -10.95 -15.95
C GLU A 282 8.96 -10.21 -15.50
N ALA A 283 8.83 -9.27 -14.56
CA ALA A 283 9.97 -8.57 -13.98
C ALA A 283 10.98 -9.54 -13.32
N TYR A 284 10.47 -10.55 -12.61
CA TYR A 284 11.32 -11.59 -11.99
C TYR A 284 12.08 -12.38 -13.06
N ARG A 285 11.39 -12.81 -14.12
CA ARG A 285 11.98 -13.56 -15.24
C ARG A 285 13.06 -12.75 -15.94
N GLU A 286 12.84 -11.46 -16.15
CA GLU A 286 13.83 -10.55 -16.75
C GLU A 286 15.07 -10.36 -15.87
N GLU A 287 14.89 -10.15 -14.57
CA GLU A 287 16.02 -9.92 -13.65
C GLU A 287 16.76 -11.22 -13.24
N MET A 288 16.16 -12.39 -13.45
CA MET A 288 16.68 -13.70 -13.02
C MET A 288 16.95 -14.66 -14.19
N ASP A 289 17.36 -14.14 -15.35
CA ASP A 289 17.83 -14.92 -16.50
C ASP A 289 16.82 -15.99 -16.97
N GLY A 290 15.53 -15.64 -17.02
CA GLY A 290 14.48 -16.52 -17.52
C GLY A 290 13.84 -17.44 -16.48
N ARG A 291 14.20 -17.35 -15.19
CA ARG A 291 13.61 -18.19 -14.14
C ARG A 291 12.10 -17.98 -13.98
N ASP A 292 11.40 -19.08 -13.65
CA ASP A 292 9.97 -19.10 -13.38
C ASP A 292 9.69 -18.80 -11.89
N LEU A 293 8.91 -17.76 -11.63
CA LEU A 293 8.59 -17.30 -10.28
C LEU A 293 7.76 -18.32 -9.47
N ILE A 294 6.79 -19.01 -10.07
CA ILE A 294 5.97 -20.01 -9.37
C ILE A 294 6.82 -21.23 -9.02
N ARG A 295 7.72 -21.64 -9.92
CA ARG A 295 8.68 -22.71 -9.63
C ARG A 295 9.65 -22.31 -8.51
N ASP A 296 10.04 -21.05 -8.45
CA ASP A 296 10.88 -20.53 -7.36
C ASP A 296 10.09 -20.36 -6.06
N PHE A 297 8.77 -20.12 -6.07
CA PHE A 297 7.95 -20.22 -4.85
C PHE A 297 8.04 -21.61 -4.22
N LEU A 298 8.01 -22.67 -5.04
CA LEU A 298 8.23 -24.04 -4.56
C LEU A 298 9.60 -24.19 -3.91
N LEU A 299 10.67 -23.70 -4.55
CA LEU A 299 12.05 -23.77 -4.04
C LEU A 299 12.24 -22.96 -2.75
N MET A 300 11.60 -21.79 -2.64
CA MET A 300 11.64 -20.95 -1.45
C MET A 300 10.87 -21.59 -0.29
N THR A 301 9.77 -22.28 -0.56
CA THR A 301 8.96 -22.98 0.44
C THR A 301 9.63 -24.27 0.89
N TYR A 302 9.96 -25.17 -0.04
CA TYR A 302 10.54 -26.47 0.23
C TYR A 302 11.99 -26.50 -0.23
N ARG A 303 12.91 -26.73 0.72
CA ARG A 303 14.32 -26.91 0.41
C ARG A 303 14.50 -28.10 -0.54
N GLU A 304 15.12 -27.87 -1.68
CA GLU A 304 15.60 -28.91 -2.59
C GLU A 304 17.09 -29.16 -2.31
N GLU A 305 17.44 -30.42 -2.09
CA GLU A 305 18.81 -30.81 -1.76
C GLU A 305 19.77 -30.40 -2.88
N GLY A 306 20.90 -29.77 -2.53
CA GLY A 306 21.90 -29.31 -3.49
C GLY A 306 21.56 -27.98 -4.18
N LYS A 307 20.40 -27.37 -3.90
CA LYS A 307 19.98 -26.06 -4.45
C LYS A 307 19.93 -24.95 -3.40
N GLU A 308 20.69 -25.06 -2.32
CA GLU A 308 20.70 -24.07 -1.22
C GLU A 308 21.07 -22.67 -1.72
N ALA A 309 22.10 -22.57 -2.56
CA ALA A 309 22.55 -21.28 -3.11
C ALA A 309 21.48 -20.66 -4.03
N GLU A 310 20.81 -21.47 -4.85
CA GLU A 310 19.72 -21.02 -5.72
C GLU A 310 18.52 -20.55 -4.91
N ARG A 311 18.17 -21.28 -3.85
CA ARG A 311 17.09 -20.90 -2.93
C ARG A 311 17.39 -19.55 -2.28
N VAL A 312 18.59 -19.34 -1.75
CA VAL A 312 19.00 -18.06 -1.16
C VAL A 312 18.98 -16.95 -2.20
N LYS A 313 19.42 -17.20 -3.44
CA LYS A 313 19.33 -16.23 -4.54
C LYS A 313 17.87 -15.84 -4.81
N ALA A 314 16.97 -16.81 -4.94
CA ALA A 314 15.55 -16.58 -5.18
C ALA A 314 14.90 -15.77 -4.05
N ILE A 315 15.12 -16.14 -2.78
CA ILE A 315 14.60 -15.41 -1.61
C ILE A 315 15.08 -13.96 -1.62
N ASN A 316 16.40 -13.76 -1.72
CA ASN A 316 16.98 -12.42 -1.67
C ASN A 316 16.51 -11.56 -2.84
N HIS A 317 16.35 -12.14 -4.02
CA HIS A 317 15.87 -11.44 -5.19
C HIS A 317 14.40 -11.05 -5.05
N PHE A 318 13.53 -12.01 -4.70
CA PHE A 318 12.10 -11.78 -4.47
C PHE A 318 11.86 -10.67 -3.44
N MET A 319 12.58 -10.71 -2.32
CA MET A 319 12.48 -9.68 -1.27
C MET A 319 12.97 -8.32 -1.74
N ARG A 320 14.07 -8.28 -2.50
CA ARG A 320 14.62 -7.04 -3.07
C ARG A 320 13.67 -6.40 -4.08
N MET A 321 12.97 -7.19 -4.88
CA MET A 321 11.95 -6.67 -5.79
C MET A 321 10.82 -5.96 -5.03
N SER A 322 10.31 -6.56 -3.94
CA SER A 322 9.30 -5.91 -3.08
C SER A 322 9.81 -4.57 -2.54
N TYR A 323 11.01 -4.57 -1.96
CA TYR A 323 11.66 -3.38 -1.40
C TYR A 323 11.81 -2.24 -2.43
N ARG A 324 12.32 -2.56 -3.62
CA ARG A 324 12.56 -1.58 -4.68
C ARG A 324 11.27 -1.02 -5.25
N ARG A 325 10.31 -1.90 -5.59
CA ARG A 325 9.07 -1.47 -6.26
C ARG A 325 8.19 -0.63 -5.34
N ASN A 326 8.03 -1.02 -4.07
CA ASN A 326 7.28 -0.19 -3.12
C ASN A 326 7.99 1.15 -2.87
N GLY A 327 9.32 1.15 -2.73
CA GLY A 327 10.10 2.39 -2.61
C GLY A 327 10.00 3.32 -3.82
N GLU A 328 9.88 2.76 -5.02
CA GLU A 328 9.61 3.51 -6.26
C GLU A 328 8.23 4.16 -6.23
N ILE A 329 7.18 3.40 -5.87
CA ILE A 329 5.80 3.90 -5.77
C ILE A 329 5.72 5.06 -4.78
N GLU A 330 6.36 4.93 -3.63
CA GLU A 330 6.43 5.96 -2.61
C GLU A 330 7.20 7.21 -3.06
N THR A 331 8.30 7.00 -3.77
CA THR A 331 9.10 8.10 -4.32
C THR A 331 8.37 8.82 -5.46
N GLN A 332 7.63 8.10 -6.29
CA GLN A 332 6.80 8.69 -7.34
C GLN A 332 5.64 9.48 -6.74
N PHE A 333 4.97 8.96 -5.69
CA PHE A 333 3.94 9.68 -4.96
C PHE A 333 4.46 11.04 -4.47
N TYR A 334 5.62 11.03 -3.78
CA TYR A 334 6.27 12.25 -3.33
C TYR A 334 6.47 13.26 -4.47
N ARG A 335 7.06 12.82 -5.59
CA ARG A 335 7.36 13.70 -6.73
C ARG A 335 6.08 14.25 -7.36
N ALA A 336 5.07 13.41 -7.53
CA ALA A 336 3.79 13.79 -8.11
C ALA A 336 3.05 14.80 -7.21
N THR A 337 3.03 14.61 -5.88
CA THR A 337 2.49 15.60 -4.93
C THR A 337 3.18 16.95 -5.09
N LYS A 338 4.52 16.97 -5.13
CA LYS A 338 5.29 18.23 -5.31
C LYS A 338 5.05 18.88 -6.68
N LYS A 339 4.79 18.09 -7.72
CA LYS A 339 4.46 18.57 -9.07
C LYS A 339 3.07 19.21 -9.10
N VAL A 340 2.07 18.55 -8.52
CA VAL A 340 0.66 18.97 -8.58
C VAL A 340 0.37 20.13 -7.63
N PHE A 341 0.76 20.00 -6.35
CA PHE A 341 0.39 20.95 -5.29
C PHE A 341 1.50 21.98 -4.98
N GLY A 342 2.68 21.85 -5.60
CA GLY A 342 3.83 22.72 -5.41
C GLY A 342 4.88 22.18 -4.45
N GLN A 343 6.07 22.80 -4.46
CA GLN A 343 7.24 22.31 -3.70
C GLN A 343 7.03 22.35 -2.18
N ASP A 344 6.19 23.28 -1.72
CA ASP A 344 5.89 23.47 -0.29
C ASP A 344 4.78 22.53 0.21
N ALA A 345 4.09 21.82 -0.68
CA ALA A 345 3.00 20.91 -0.32
C ALA A 345 3.54 19.72 0.50
N LEU A 346 2.96 19.47 1.67
CA LEU A 346 3.43 18.42 2.57
C LEU A 346 3.12 17.02 2.02
N VAL A 347 4.11 16.13 2.02
CA VAL A 347 3.91 14.69 1.85
C VAL A 347 3.93 14.05 3.23
N ALA A 348 2.74 13.92 3.83
CA ALA A 348 2.56 13.47 5.21
C ALA A 348 2.38 11.95 5.34
N THR A 349 2.10 11.47 6.56
CA THR A 349 2.02 10.06 7.03
C THR A 349 3.36 9.34 6.96
N HIS A 350 3.39 8.01 7.08
CA HIS A 350 4.66 7.28 7.17
C HIS A 350 4.66 5.99 6.36
N PRO A 351 5.81 5.58 5.82
CA PRO A 351 5.93 4.27 5.17
C PRO A 351 6.09 3.13 6.18
N THR A 352 6.39 3.44 7.45
CA THR A 352 6.62 2.46 8.51
C THR A 352 5.38 1.61 8.74
N TRP A 353 5.55 0.29 8.88
CA TRP A 353 4.51 -0.70 9.08
C TRP A 353 4.85 -1.58 10.28
N TYR A 354 3.98 -1.59 11.29
CA TYR A 354 4.06 -2.43 12.49
C TYR A 354 5.28 -2.11 13.41
N PRO A 355 5.13 -2.19 14.75
CA PRO A 355 6.12 -1.73 15.72
C PRO A 355 7.56 -2.19 15.46
N PHE A 356 7.77 -3.47 15.15
CA PHE A 356 9.09 -4.04 14.96
C PHE A 356 9.14 -4.83 13.64
N PRO A 357 10.18 -4.63 12.81
CA PRO A 357 10.41 -5.47 11.63
C PRO A 357 10.43 -6.95 12.02
N GLY A 358 9.47 -7.71 11.51
CA GLY A 358 9.20 -9.07 11.94
C GLY A 358 8.77 -9.99 10.80
N VAL A 359 8.11 -11.10 11.15
CA VAL A 359 7.61 -12.07 10.16
C VAL A 359 6.55 -11.49 9.23
N GLN A 360 5.91 -10.39 9.64
CA GLN A 360 4.91 -9.65 8.88
C GLN A 360 5.52 -8.91 7.68
N GLU A 361 6.77 -8.44 7.79
CA GLU A 361 7.44 -7.67 6.73
C GLU A 361 7.62 -8.45 5.43
N PHE A 362 7.77 -9.76 5.56
CA PHE A 362 7.82 -10.68 4.43
C PHE A 362 6.65 -10.48 3.45
N LYS A 363 5.46 -10.13 3.95
CA LYS A 363 4.24 -9.94 3.16
C LYS A 363 3.82 -8.47 2.98
N LYS A 364 4.57 -7.47 3.46
CA LYS A 364 4.12 -6.06 3.38
C LYS A 364 4.78 -5.22 2.28
N ASN A 365 5.90 -4.56 2.57
CA ASN A 365 6.54 -3.63 1.63
C ASN A 365 8.05 -3.88 1.49
N GLY A 366 8.59 -4.86 2.21
CA GLY A 366 10.00 -5.19 2.18
C GLY A 366 10.87 -4.13 2.83
N LEU A 367 10.34 -3.41 3.83
CA LEU A 367 11.02 -2.31 4.52
C LEU A 367 11.42 -1.17 3.57
N ASP A 368 10.54 -0.82 2.63
CA ASP A 368 10.75 0.25 1.67
C ASP A 368 10.94 1.65 2.30
N TRP A 369 10.71 1.76 3.62
CA TRP A 369 10.92 2.96 4.44
C TRP A 369 12.35 3.50 4.27
N TRP A 370 13.32 2.61 4.02
CA TRP A 370 14.71 2.97 3.77
C TRP A 370 14.96 3.59 2.39
N ILE A 371 14.05 3.44 1.42
CA ILE A 371 14.08 4.11 0.11
C ILE A 371 13.14 5.31 0.08
N ALA A 372 11.89 5.14 0.54
CA ALA A 372 10.81 6.11 0.43
C ALA A 372 11.24 7.53 0.83
N LYS A 373 10.72 8.54 0.13
CA LYS A 373 10.97 9.95 0.46
C LYS A 373 9.73 10.54 1.16
N ARG A 374 9.98 11.28 2.24
CA ARG A 374 9.00 12.06 3.00
C ARG A 374 9.58 13.43 3.32
N ASP A 375 8.73 14.39 3.65
CA ASP A 375 9.16 15.72 4.12
C ASP A 375 9.46 15.71 5.63
N LEU A 376 8.74 14.89 6.39
CA LEU A 376 8.90 14.75 7.84
C LEU A 376 9.24 13.31 8.20
N ALA A 377 10.04 13.15 9.26
CA ALA A 377 10.27 11.86 9.87
C ALA A 377 9.11 11.43 10.77
N GLN A 378 7.96 11.23 10.13
CA GLN A 378 6.81 10.62 10.76
C GLN A 378 6.98 9.10 10.78
N THR A 379 6.62 8.45 11.89
CA THR A 379 6.61 6.99 12.05
C THR A 379 5.38 6.54 12.83
N ASP A 380 5.09 5.26 12.73
CA ASP A 380 4.05 4.55 13.47
C ASP A 380 4.36 4.45 14.99
N GLU A 381 3.31 4.26 15.81
CA GLU A 381 3.26 4.49 17.27
C GLU A 381 4.41 3.85 18.05
N SER A 382 4.81 2.65 17.62
CA SER A 382 5.73 1.79 18.38
C SER A 382 7.06 1.52 17.66
N THR A 383 7.35 2.29 16.62
CA THR A 383 8.60 2.18 15.85
C THR A 383 9.85 2.40 16.74
N PRO A 384 10.91 1.58 16.66
CA PRO A 384 12.13 1.75 17.45
C PRO A 384 12.77 3.14 17.29
N TYR A 385 13.28 3.69 18.39
CA TYR A 385 14.01 4.97 18.38
C TYR A 385 15.18 5.00 17.37
N SER A 386 15.88 3.87 17.17
CA SER A 386 16.94 3.77 16.18
C SER A 386 16.44 3.98 14.74
N VAL A 387 15.24 3.49 14.43
CA VAL A 387 14.60 3.72 13.12
C VAL A 387 14.16 5.17 13.00
N ARG A 388 13.45 5.70 14.00
CA ARG A 388 12.97 7.10 14.04
C ARG A 388 14.09 8.11 13.79
N THR A 389 15.19 7.98 14.54
CA THR A 389 16.36 8.86 14.44
C THR A 389 17.10 8.69 13.10
N SER A 390 17.17 7.48 12.57
CA SER A 390 17.76 7.23 11.26
C SER A 390 16.94 7.84 10.12
N LEU A 391 15.62 7.76 10.18
CA LEU A 391 14.71 8.36 9.20
C LEU A 391 14.74 9.90 9.29
N ALA A 392 14.79 10.48 10.49
CA ALA A 392 15.01 11.92 10.68
C ALA A 392 16.28 12.40 9.97
N LYS A 393 17.39 11.69 10.18
CA LYS A 393 18.65 12.00 9.48
C LYS A 393 18.54 11.84 7.97
N LYS A 394 17.95 10.74 7.50
CA LYS A 394 17.78 10.43 6.07
C LYS A 394 17.01 11.54 5.33
N TRP A 395 15.92 12.01 5.92
CA TRP A 395 15.05 13.00 5.29
C TRP A 395 15.43 14.46 5.63
N GLY A 396 16.50 14.66 6.41
CA GLY A 396 16.91 16.00 6.84
C GLY A 396 15.90 16.68 7.78
N SER A 397 15.03 15.89 8.40
CA SER A 397 14.00 16.38 9.32
C SER A 397 14.63 16.75 10.66
N ARG A 398 14.35 17.96 11.14
CA ARG A 398 14.86 18.45 12.44
C ARG A 398 14.21 17.77 13.64
N ILE A 399 13.01 17.25 13.44
CA ILE A 399 12.24 16.49 14.42
C ILE A 399 11.85 15.14 13.82
N TRP A 400 11.41 14.23 14.67
CA TRP A 400 10.62 13.08 14.25
C TRP A 400 9.23 13.20 14.88
N CYS A 401 8.21 12.80 14.13
CA CYS A 401 6.83 12.78 14.57
C CYS A 401 6.42 11.34 14.83
N ASN A 402 5.75 11.07 15.94
CA ASN A 402 5.05 9.81 16.13
C ASN A 402 3.58 10.05 15.80
N MET A 403 2.99 9.21 14.96
CA MET A 403 1.54 9.07 14.95
C MET A 403 1.14 8.32 16.24
N TYR A 404 0.05 8.73 16.91
CA TYR A 404 -0.47 8.17 18.18
C TYR A 404 -1.98 8.26 18.25
#